data_AF-A0A6N9SDD0-F1
#
_entry.id   AF-A0A6N9SDD0-F1
#
_cell.length_a   1.000
_cell.length_b   1.000
_cell.length_c   1.000
_cell.angle_alpha   90.00
_cell.angle_beta   90.00
_cell.angle_gamma   90.00
#
_symmetry.space_group_name_H-M   'P 1'
#
loop_
_entity.id
_entity.type
_entity.pdbx_description
1 polymer ?
#
loop_
_entity_poly.entity_id
_entity_poly.type
_entity_poly.pdbx_seq_one_letter_code
_entity_poly.pdbx_strand_id
1 'polypeptide(L)' 'IDIPNRGIQLQVSDAELAARREAQEARGDKAWTPKNRERQVSFALRAYASLATSADKGAVRDKSKLGG' A
#
# COMPACT_ATOMS: atom_id res chain seq x y z
N ILE A 1 5.61 2.90 -19.27
CA ILE A 1 4.63 3.97 -18.99
C ILE A 1 4.25 4.53 -20.35
N ASP A 2 2.96 4.65 -20.62
CA ASP A 2 2.41 5.13 -21.87
C ASP A 2 1.56 6.38 -21.57
N ILE A 3 2.09 7.55 -21.91
CA ILE A 3 1.43 8.83 -21.61
C ILE A 3 0.24 9.09 -22.55
N PRO A 4 0.37 8.91 -23.88
CA PRO A 4 -0.76 9.07 -24.80
C PRO A 4 -1.97 8.20 -24.43
N ASN A 5 -1.75 6.93 -24.09
CA ASN A 5 -2.82 6.00 -23.74
C ASN A 5 -3.13 5.97 -22.22
N ARG A 6 -2.47 6.80 -21.41
CA ARG A 6 -2.62 6.86 -19.94
C ARG A 6 -2.42 5.50 -19.24
N GLY A 7 -1.50 4.70 -19.76
CA GLY A 7 -1.24 3.34 -19.29
C GLY A 7 0.01 3.25 -18.41
N ILE A 8 -0.10 2.46 -17.34
CA ILE A 8 1.05 1.96 -16.60
C ILE A 8 0.93 0.45 -16.47
N GLN A 9 1.88 -0.28 -17.06
CA GLN A 9 1.92 -1.74 -17.03
C GLN A 9 3.26 -2.18 -16.46
N LEU A 10 3.22 -3.10 -15.51
CA LEU A 10 4.41 -3.80 -15.04
C LEU A 10 4.74 -4.92 -16.05
N GLN A 11 5.92 -4.87 -16.66
CA GLN A 11 6.35 -5.79 -17.71
C GLN A 11 6.93 -7.09 -17.13
N VAL A 12 6.06 -7.86 -16.48
CA VAL A 12 6.34 -9.22 -15.99
C VAL A 12 5.15 -10.11 -16.32
N SER A 13 5.38 -11.42 -16.41
CA SER A 13 4.28 -12.37 -16.63
C SER A 13 3.37 -12.50 -15.41
N ASP A 14 2.14 -12.93 -15.64
CA ASP A 14 1.20 -13.22 -14.55
C ASP A 14 1.70 -14.34 -13.63
N ALA A 15 2.41 -15.33 -14.20
CA ALA A 15 3.03 -16.41 -13.42
C ALA A 15 4.09 -15.88 -12.45
N GLU A 16 4.92 -14.92 -12.88
CA GLU A 16 5.91 -14.27 -12.00
C GLU A 16 5.22 -13.44 -10.90
N LEU A 17 4.12 -12.74 -11.24
CA LEU A 17 3.33 -12.02 -10.24
C LEU A 17 2.68 -12.95 -9.21
N ALA A 18 2.16 -14.10 -9.66
CA ALA A 18 1.60 -15.13 -8.79
C ALA A 18 2.68 -15.69 -7.85
N ALA A 19 3.85 -16.07 -8.39
CA ALA A 19 4.97 -16.57 -7.60
C ALA A 19 5.45 -15.55 -6.55
N ARG A 20 5.53 -14.26 -6.91
CA ARG A 20 5.87 -13.20 -5.95
C ARG A 20 4.82 -13.03 -4.85
N ARG A 21 3.54 -13.18 -5.19
CA ARG A 21 2.44 -13.12 -4.23
C ARG A 21 2.50 -14.29 -3.27
N GLU A 22 2.66 -15.51 -3.77
CA GLU A 22 2.81 -16.72 -2.94
C GLU A 22 4.03 -16.62 -2.01
N ALA A 23 5.19 -16.21 -2.54
CA ALA A 23 6.40 -16.01 -1.73
C ALA A 23 6.22 -14.93 -0.66
N GLN A 24 5.37 -13.93 -0.93
CA GLN A 24 5.08 -12.87 0.02
C GLN A 24 4.07 -13.31 1.10
N GLU A 25 3.04 -14.05 0.72
CA GLU A 25 2.05 -14.64 1.63
C GLU A 25 2.69 -15.69 2.55
N ALA A 26 3.67 -16.46 2.04
CA ALA A 26 4.46 -17.40 2.82
C ALA A 26 5.26 -16.75 3.97
N ARG A 27 5.42 -15.41 3.98
CA ARG A 27 6.03 -14.68 5.11
C ARG A 27 5.09 -14.52 6.32
N GLY A 28 3.83 -14.96 6.24
CA GLY A 28 2.86 -14.94 7.33
C GLY A 28 2.61 -13.53 7.87
N ASP A 29 2.74 -13.33 9.18
CA ASP A 29 2.55 -12.02 9.84
C ASP A 29 3.48 -10.91 9.31
N LYS A 30 4.58 -11.29 8.67
CA LYS A 30 5.52 -10.36 8.03
C LYS A 30 5.19 -10.10 6.56
N ALA A 31 4.15 -10.71 6.00
CA ALA A 31 3.70 -10.45 4.63
C ALA A 31 3.35 -8.96 4.46
N TRP A 32 3.67 -8.40 3.30
CA TRP A 32 3.41 -6.99 2.92
C TRP A 32 4.02 -5.92 3.83
N THR A 33 4.89 -6.32 4.76
CA THR A 33 5.68 -5.41 5.60
C THR A 33 7.06 -5.13 4.97
N PRO A 34 7.61 -3.92 5.17
CA PRO A 34 8.96 -3.58 4.74
C PRO A 34 9.99 -4.44 5.46
N LYS A 35 11.03 -4.90 4.75
CA LYS A 35 12.08 -5.77 5.33
C LYS A 35 13.06 -4.99 6.22
N ASN A 36 13.61 -3.89 5.71
CA ASN A 36 14.74 -3.17 6.34
C ASN A 36 14.46 -1.66 6.47
N ARG A 37 13.19 -1.23 6.63
CA ARG A 37 12.85 0.19 6.69
C ARG A 37 12.92 0.69 8.13
N GLU A 38 13.94 1.48 8.43
CA GLU A 38 14.05 2.19 9.70
C GLU A 38 13.39 3.57 9.59
N ARG A 39 12.21 3.73 10.19
CA ARG A 39 11.49 5.01 10.22
C ARG A 39 10.84 5.22 11.58
N GLN A 40 11.18 6.32 12.23
CA GLN A 40 10.46 6.78 13.42
C GLN A 40 9.12 7.39 13.00
N VAL A 41 8.02 6.88 13.55
CA VAL A 41 6.67 7.37 13.27
C VAL A 41 6.07 7.93 14.55
N SER A 42 5.89 9.26 14.57
CA SER A 42 5.30 9.94 15.72
C SER A 42 3.86 9.50 15.96
N PHE A 43 3.37 9.71 17.18
CA PHE A 43 1.96 9.43 17.51
C PHE A 43 0.99 10.18 16.59
N ALA A 44 1.25 11.47 16.31
CA ALA A 44 0.45 12.27 15.39
C ALA A 44 0.41 11.66 13.98
N LEU A 45 1.55 11.17 13.46
CA LEU A 45 1.60 10.53 12.14
C LEU A 45 0.87 9.18 12.12
N ARG A 46 0.94 8.40 13.21
CA ARG A 46 0.15 7.16 13.34
C ARG A 46 -1.35 7.46 13.33
N ALA A 47 -1.79 8.44 14.11
CA ALA A 47 -3.20 8.86 14.17
C ALA A 47 -3.70 9.37 12.81
N TYR A 48 -2.90 10.19 12.12
CA TYR A 48 -3.24 10.66 10.78
C TYR A 48 -3.40 9.49 9.79
N ALA A 49 -2.46 8.52 9.79
CA ALA A 49 -2.48 7.38 8.87
C ALA A 49 -3.71 6.49 9.05
N SER A 50 -4.24 6.36 10.27
CA SER A 50 -5.47 5.59 10.53
C SER A 50 -6.71 6.20 9.86
N LEU A 51 -6.70 7.50 9.59
CA LEU A 51 -7.85 8.24 9.03
C LEU A 51 -7.69 8.53 7.54
N ALA A 52 -6.46 8.57 7.02
CA ALA A 52 -6.21 8.97 5.64
C ALA A 52 -6.80 7.95 4.65
N THR A 53 -7.56 8.45 3.69
CA THR A 53 -8.02 7.67 2.54
C THR A 53 -6.95 7.65 1.44
N SER A 54 -7.17 6.82 0.42
CA SER A 54 -6.27 6.70 -0.72
C SER A 54 -6.21 7.99 -1.54
N ALA A 55 -5.10 8.20 -2.26
CA ALA A 55 -4.86 9.44 -2.99
C ALA A 55 -5.82 9.63 -4.20
N ASP A 56 -6.33 8.54 -4.78
CA ASP A 56 -7.39 8.57 -5.79
C ASP A 56 -8.70 9.16 -5.25
N LYS A 57 -8.92 9.12 -3.92
CA LYS A 57 -10.04 9.76 -3.23
C LYS A 57 -9.69 11.15 -2.67
N GLY A 58 -8.53 11.69 -3.03
CA GLY A 58 -8.06 12.99 -2.56
C GLY A 58 -7.37 12.99 -1.19
N ALA A 59 -7.02 11.82 -0.64
CA ALA A 59 -6.32 11.68 0.65
C ALA A 59 -7.02 12.37 1.83
N VAL A 60 -8.35 12.48 1.77
CA VAL A 60 -9.18 13.06 2.83
C VAL A 60 -9.19 12.15 4.06
N ARG A 61 -9.53 12.73 5.22
CA ARG A 61 -9.66 11.99 6.47
C ARG A 61 -11.07 11.41 6.60
N ASP A 62 -11.16 10.09 6.71
CA ASP A 62 -12.40 9.37 6.93
C ASP A 62 -12.82 9.47 8.40
N LYS A 63 -13.87 10.27 8.65
CA LYS A 63 -14.41 10.49 10.01
C LYS A 63 -15.13 9.27 10.57
N SER A 64 -15.60 8.36 9.72
CA SER A 64 -16.33 7.18 10.19
C SER A 64 -15.47 6.26 11.07
N LYS A 65 -14.15 6.31 10.86
CA LYS A 65 -13.16 5.57 11.65
C LYS A 65 -12.98 6.09 13.09
N LEU A 66 -13.66 7.18 13.45
CA LEU A 66 -13.73 7.72 14.80
C LEU A 66 -15.01 7.29 15.55
N GLY A 67 -15.88 6.47 14.93
CA GLY A 67 -17.09 5.92 15.55
C GLY A 67 -18.38 6.68 15.24
N GLY A 68 -18.52 7.25 14.03
CA GLY A 68 -19.71 8.01 13.60
C GLY A 68 -20.19 7.64 12.21
#